data_AF-A0A7Y2WZJ0-F1
#
_entry.id   AF-A0A7Y2WZJ0-F1
#
_cell.length_a   1.000
_cell.length_b   1.000
_cell.length_c   1.000
_cell.angle_alpha   90.00
_cell.angle_beta   90.00
_cell.angle_gamma   90.00
#
_symmetry.space_group_name_H-M   'P 1'
#
loop_
_entity.id
_entity.type
_entity.pdbx_description
1 polymer ?
#
loop_
_entity_poly.entity_id
_entity_poly.type
_entity_poly.pdbx_seq_one_letter_code
_entity_poly.pdbx_strand_id
1 'polypeptide(L)'
;MRVLLDECLPRKLKYSLDGHEVTTVQERGWSSKKNGELLRLMNDSVDVFLTSDQNLRYQQDLSMIRYRIIVLVARDNRLPTLQPLMPQVQQALPLMLPGSVMEIGAHDD
;
A
#
# COMPACT_ATOMS: atom_id res chain seq x y z
N MET A 1 9.43 8.99 1.95
CA MET A 1 9.01 8.16 0.78
C MET A 1 7.64 8.59 0.32
N ARG A 2 7.33 8.40 -0.97
CA ARG A 2 6.03 8.63 -1.58
C ARG A 2 5.18 7.37 -1.43
N VAL A 3 4.20 7.42 -0.55
CA VAL A 3 3.29 6.31 -0.27
C VAL A 3 1.96 6.56 -0.99
N LEU A 4 1.49 5.56 -1.72
CA LEU A 4 0.18 5.56 -2.34
C LEU A 4 -0.76 4.62 -1.57
N LEU A 5 -1.90 5.13 -1.12
CA LEU A 5 -2.98 4.33 -0.54
C LEU A 5 -3.96 3.92 -1.63
N ASP A 6 -4.28 2.64 -1.64
CA ASP A 6 -5.35 2.08 -2.44
C ASP A 6 -6.73 2.68 -2.09
N GLU A 7 -7.66 2.61 -3.04
CA GLU A 7 -9.03 3.10 -2.86
C GLU A 7 -9.83 2.33 -1.80
N CYS A 8 -9.48 1.07 -1.55
CA CYS A 8 -10.10 0.24 -0.53
C CYS A 8 -9.70 0.67 0.90
N LEU A 9 -8.65 1.49 1.04
CA LEU A 9 -8.16 1.95 2.33
C LEU A 9 -8.79 3.30 2.73
N PRO A 10 -9.12 3.48 4.02
CA PRO A 10 -9.65 4.75 4.49
C PRO A 10 -8.59 5.85 4.36
N ARG A 11 -8.94 6.94 3.68
CA ARG A 11 -8.05 8.11 3.45
C ARG A 11 -7.39 8.65 4.73
N LYS A 12 -8.03 8.46 5.89
CA LYS A 12 -7.51 8.87 7.21
C LYS A 12 -6.25 8.10 7.64
N LEU A 13 -5.95 6.93 7.05
CA LEU A 13 -4.70 6.21 7.32
C LEU A 13 -3.45 7.02 6.96
N LYS A 14 -3.58 8.01 6.06
CA LYS A 14 -2.46 8.88 5.70
C LYS A 14 -1.87 9.63 6.90
N TYR A 15 -2.70 9.95 7.90
CA TYR A 15 -2.25 10.62 9.13
C TYR A 15 -1.42 9.71 10.03
N SER A 16 -1.46 8.40 9.82
CA SER A 16 -0.66 7.44 10.58
C SER A 16 0.72 7.20 9.97
N LEU A 17 1.04 7.81 8.83
CA LEU A 17 2.33 7.65 8.13
C LEU A 17 3.06 9.00 8.11
N ASP A 18 3.30 9.55 9.30
CA ASP A 18 4.01 10.82 9.48
C ASP A 18 5.45 10.75 8.94
N GLY A 19 5.93 11.84 8.35
CA GLY A 19 7.25 11.89 7.70
C GLY A 19 7.31 11.30 6.28
N HIS A 20 6.18 10.83 5.74
CA HIS A 20 6.06 10.34 4.36
C HIS A 20 5.12 11.23 3.54
N GLU A 21 5.35 11.31 2.22
CA GLU A 21 4.41 11.95 1.32
C GLU A 21 3.33 10.94 0.96
N VAL A 22 2.15 11.10 1.55
CA VAL A 22 1.09 10.10 1.44
C VAL A 22 -0.04 10.63 0.58
N THR A 23 -0.34 9.91 -0.50
CA THR A 23 -1.43 10.22 -1.43
C THR A 23 -2.33 9.03 -1.65
N THR A 24 -3.59 9.24 -1.99
CA THR A 24 -4.52 8.14 -2.34
C THR A 24 -4.69 8.02 -3.85
N VAL A 25 -5.05 6.82 -4.34
CA VAL A 25 -5.45 6.58 -5.75
C VAL A 25 -6.53 7.58 -6.18
N GLN A 26 -7.46 7.90 -5.29
CA GLN A 26 -8.52 8.88 -5.51
C GLN A 26 -7.97 10.32 -5.65
N GLU A 27 -7.04 10.75 -4.78
CA GLU A 27 -6.40 12.07 -4.85
C GLU A 27 -5.55 12.23 -6.13
N ARG A 28 -4.98 11.14 -6.65
CA ARG A 28 -4.23 11.12 -7.91
C ARG A 28 -5.13 11.05 -9.15
N GLY A 29 -6.45 10.89 -8.98
CA GLY A 29 -7.39 10.69 -10.08
C GLY A 29 -7.22 9.35 -10.80
N TRP A 30 -6.70 8.33 -10.10
CA TRP A 30 -6.38 7.02 -10.66
C TRP A 30 -7.48 5.96 -10.45
N SER A 31 -8.60 6.31 -9.83
CA SER A 31 -9.69 5.35 -9.53
C SER A 31 -10.37 4.72 -10.76
N SER A 32 -10.18 5.27 -11.96
CA SER A 32 -10.70 4.67 -13.20
C SER A 32 -9.63 3.89 -13.98
N LYS A 33 -8.43 3.74 -13.43
CA LYS A 33 -7.30 3.08 -14.07
C LYS A 33 -7.39 1.58 -13.84
N LYS A 34 -7.23 0.78 -14.89
CA LYS A 34 -7.10 -0.69 -14.75
C LYS A 34 -5.83 -0.99 -13.94
N ASN A 35 -5.83 -2.08 -13.15
CA ASN A 35 -4.67 -2.48 -12.34
C ASN A 35 -3.34 -2.38 -13.11
N GLY A 36 -3.24 -2.97 -14.31
CA GLY A 36 -1.99 -2.91 -15.09
C GLY A 36 -1.51 -1.49 -15.44
N GLU A 37 -2.41 -0.55 -15.64
CA GLU A 37 -2.06 0.87 -15.86
C GLU A 37 -1.66 1.55 -14.54
N LEU A 38 -2.37 1.24 -13.44
CA LEU A 38 -2.02 1.72 -12.11
C LEU A 38 -0.60 1.29 -11.70
N LEU A 39 -0.25 0.01 -11.89
CA LEU A 39 1.08 -0.53 -11.60
C LEU A 39 2.18 0.23 -12.37
N ARG A 40 1.92 0.57 -13.63
CA ARG A 40 2.86 1.36 -14.46
C ARG A 40 2.98 2.82 -14.00
N LEU A 41 1.87 3.46 -13.63
CA LEU A 41 1.89 4.84 -13.13
C LEU A 41 2.66 4.98 -11.81
N MET A 42 2.56 3.96 -10.95
CA MET A 42 3.28 3.90 -9.69
C MET A 42 4.80 3.82 -9.87
N ASN A 43 5.29 3.11 -10.88
CA ASN A 43 6.72 2.94 -11.12
C ASN A 43 7.53 4.24 -11.27
N ASP A 44 6.91 5.32 -11.72
CA ASP A 44 7.59 6.60 -11.95
C ASP A 44 7.51 7.54 -10.73
N SER A 45 6.49 7.38 -9.89
CA SER A 45 6.07 8.43 -8.93
C SER A 45 5.80 7.94 -7.51
N VAL A 46 5.82 6.64 -7.26
CA VAL A 46 5.47 6.02 -5.97
C VAL A 46 6.61 5.12 -5.51
N ASP A 47 6.98 5.22 -4.24
CA ASP A 47 7.97 4.34 -3.62
C ASP A 47 7.30 3.11 -2.98
N VAL A 48 6.09 3.31 -2.42
CA VAL A 48 5.36 2.29 -1.66
C VAL A 48 3.88 2.35 -2.03
N PHE A 49 3.31 1.20 -2.35
CA PHE A 49 1.88 1.00 -2.51
C PHE A 49 1.31 0.25 -1.30
N LEU A 50 0.37 0.87 -0.61
CA LEU A 50 -0.35 0.30 0.52
C LEU A 50 -1.73 -0.14 0.04
N THR A 51 -2.07 -1.42 0.20
CA THR A 51 -3.36 -1.97 -0.20
C THR A 51 -3.86 -2.98 0.83
N SER A 52 -5.16 -3.24 0.87
CA SER A 52 -5.74 -4.41 1.55
C SER A 52 -6.03 -5.56 0.58
N ASP A 53 -5.79 -5.36 -0.72
CA ASP A 53 -6.11 -6.33 -1.76
C ASP A 53 -5.04 -7.44 -1.81
N GLN A 54 -5.43 -8.62 -1.33
CA GLN A 54 -4.57 -9.80 -1.33
C GLN A 54 -4.50 -10.49 -2.69
N ASN A 55 -5.31 -10.09 -3.68
CA ASN A 55 -5.23 -10.66 -5.03
C ASN A 55 -4.02 -10.09 -5.79
N LEU A 56 -3.57 -8.89 -5.43
CA LEU A 56 -2.43 -8.23 -6.06
C LEU A 56 -1.15 -9.09 -6.05
N ARG A 57 -0.92 -9.88 -4.98
CA ARG A 57 0.27 -10.75 -4.84
C ARG A 57 0.36 -11.85 -5.91
N TYR A 58 -0.75 -12.20 -6.55
CA TYR A 58 -0.82 -13.24 -7.57
C TYR A 58 -0.75 -12.68 -9.00
N GLN A 59 -0.64 -11.36 -9.17
CA GLN A 59 -0.49 -10.76 -10.50
C GLN A 59 0.92 -11.03 -11.04
N GLN A 60 1.02 -11.58 -12.26
CA GLN A 60 2.33 -11.90 -12.89
C GLN A 60 3.21 -10.66 -13.13
N ASP A 61 2.61 -9.47 -13.25
CA ASP A 61 3.31 -8.20 -13.51
C ASP A 61 4.10 -7.65 -12.32
N LEU A 62 4.03 -8.29 -11.14
CA LEU A 62 4.78 -7.84 -9.96
C LEU A 62 6.31 -7.93 -10.14
N SER A 63 6.78 -8.78 -11.06
CA SER A 63 8.22 -8.90 -11.37
C SER A 63 8.84 -7.63 -11.97
N MET A 64 8.02 -6.68 -12.44
CA MET A 64 8.46 -5.45 -13.11
C MET A 64 8.27 -4.19 -12.26
N ILE A 65 7.81 -4.32 -11.02
CA ILE A 65 7.57 -3.17 -10.16
C ILE A 65 8.88 -2.69 -9.52
N ARG A 66 9.04 -1.37 -9.47
CA ARG A 66 10.17 -0.70 -8.81
C ARG A 66 9.80 -0.15 -7.44
N TYR A 67 8.52 -0.18 -7.08
CA TYR A 67 8.00 0.21 -5.78
C TYR A 67 7.82 -1.00 -4.86
N ARG A 68 7.57 -0.72 -3.59
CA ARG A 68 7.32 -1.71 -2.53
C ARG A 68 5.82 -1.90 -2.40
N ILE A 69 5.33 -3.11 -2.17
CA ILE A 69 3.91 -3.35 -1.93
C ILE A 69 3.72 -3.85 -0.51
N ILE A 70 2.85 -3.19 0.25
CA ILE A 70 2.44 -3.64 1.56
C ILE A 70 0.95 -4.00 1.50
N VAL A 71 0.65 -5.25 1.80
CA VAL A 71 -0.71 -5.77 1.87
C VAL A 71 -1.14 -5.82 3.34
N LEU A 72 -2.13 -5.02 3.70
CA LEU A 72 -2.73 -5.03 5.03
C LEU A 72 -3.74 -6.18 5.13
N VAL A 73 -3.43 -7.16 5.96
CA VAL A 73 -4.28 -8.32 6.22
C VAL A 73 -5.07 -8.05 7.50
N ALA A 74 -6.32 -7.64 7.33
CA ALA A 74 -7.23 -7.34 8.42
C ALA A 74 -8.61 -7.93 8.14
N ARG A 75 -9.40 -8.12 9.21
CA ARG A 75 -10.78 -8.62 9.09
C ARG A 75 -11.68 -7.67 8.29
N ASP A 76 -11.38 -6.37 8.32
CA ASP A 76 -12.13 -5.32 7.64
C ASP A 76 -11.24 -4.10 7.35
N ASN A 77 -11.61 -3.32 6.34
CA ASN A 77 -10.87 -2.12 5.91
C ASN A 77 -11.22 -0.87 6.72
N ARG A 78 -11.69 -1.01 7.97
CA ARG A 78 -12.04 0.15 8.78
C ARG A 78 -10.78 0.72 9.43
N LEU A 79 -10.77 2.04 9.57
CA LEU A 79 -9.69 2.76 10.25
C LEU A 79 -9.30 2.16 11.61
N PRO A 80 -10.21 1.85 12.56
CA PRO A 80 -9.82 1.28 13.86
C PRO A 80 -9.13 -0.09 13.75
N THR A 81 -9.42 -0.87 12.70
CA THR A 81 -8.82 -2.19 12.47
C THR A 81 -7.44 -2.06 11.83
N LEU A 82 -7.27 -1.10 10.91
CA LEU A 82 -6.02 -0.90 10.17
C LEU A 82 -5.01 -0.01 10.90
N GLN A 83 -5.48 0.95 11.70
CA GLN A 83 -4.64 1.86 12.49
C GLN A 83 -3.59 1.15 13.37
N PRO A 84 -3.91 0.07 14.11
CA PRO A 84 -2.90 -0.65 14.91
C PRO A 84 -1.81 -1.35 14.07
N LEU A 85 -2.02 -1.54 12.76
CA LEU A 85 -1.01 -2.11 11.85
C LEU A 85 0.00 -1.07 11.37
N MET A 86 -0.34 0.22 11.43
CA MET A 86 0.50 1.32 10.96
C MET A 86 1.90 1.39 11.58
N PRO A 87 2.11 1.16 12.90
CA PRO A 87 3.47 1.10 13.44
C PRO A 87 4.33 0.01 12.78
N GLN A 88 3.75 -1.16 12.49
CA GLN A 88 4.48 -2.23 11.78
C GLN A 88 4.81 -1.81 10.34
N VAL A 89 3.87 -1.14 9.65
CA VAL A 89 4.11 -0.57 8.32
C VAL A 89 5.30 0.37 8.36
N GLN A 90 5.32 1.34 9.29
CA GLN A 90 6.41 2.31 9.40
C GLN A 90 7.77 1.66 9.63
N GLN A 91 7.83 0.60 10.44
CA GLN A 91 9.07 -0.15 10.70
C GLN A 91 9.52 -0.99 9.49
N ALA A 92 8.57 -1.56 8.75
CA ALA A 92 8.84 -2.35 7.55
C ALA A 92 9.33 -1.49 6.38
N LEU A 93 8.80 -0.28 6.24
CA LEU A 93 9.12 0.65 5.15
C LEU A 93 10.62 0.75 4.85
N PRO A 94 11.52 1.10 5.79
CA PRO A 94 12.95 1.22 5.52
C PRO A 94 13.66 -0.12 5.26
N LEU A 95 13.11 -1.24 5.75
CA LEU A 95 13.71 -2.57 5.64
C LEU A 95 13.41 -3.26 4.30
N MET A 96 12.31 -2.86 3.64
CA MET A 96 11.89 -3.46 2.38
C MET A 96 12.78 -3.05 1.20
N LEU A 97 13.07 -4.02 0.33
CA LEU A 97 13.74 -3.78 -0.94
C LEU A 97 12.73 -3.33 -2.01
N PRO A 98 13.13 -2.47 -2.98
CA PRO A 98 12.33 -2.19 -4.17
C PRO A 98 11.92 -3.48 -4.88
N GLY A 99 10.68 -3.58 -5.36
CA GLY A 99 10.18 -4.80 -6.00
C GLY A 99 9.70 -5.88 -5.03
N SER A 100 9.75 -5.63 -3.71
CA SER A 100 9.30 -6.59 -2.70
C SER A 100 7.84 -6.38 -2.31
N VAL A 101 7.19 -7.49 -1.95
CA VAL A 101 5.85 -7.53 -1.39
C VAL A 101 5.94 -8.01 0.07
N MET A 102 5.24 -7.33 0.98
CA MET A 102 5.15 -7.72 2.40
C MET A 102 3.70 -7.68 2.87
N GLU A 103 3.31 -8.68 3.65
CA GLU A 103 2.00 -8.75 4.26
C GLU A 103 2.11 -8.34 5.73
N ILE A 104 1.24 -7.43 6.18
CA ILE A 104 1.18 -6.96 7.56
C ILE A 104 -0.25 -7.14 8.04
N GLY A 105 -0.45 -8.02 9.01
CA GLY A 105 -1.74 -8.27 9.61
C GLY A 105 -1.67 -8.35 11.12
N ALA A 106 -2.84 -8.37 11.76
CA ALA A 106 -2.91 -8.75 13.15
C ALA A 106 -2.55 -10.23 13.24
N HIS A 107 -1.36 -10.55 13.75
CA HIS A 107 -1.06 -11.90 14.19
C HIS A 107 -1.98 -12.15 15.39
N ASP A 108 -3.04 -12.92 15.18
CA ASP A 108 -3.86 -13.47 16.25
C ASP A 108 -3.00 -14.58 16.89
N ASP A 109 -2.33 -14.26 18.00
CA ASP A 109 -1.83 -15.27 18.96
C ASP A 109 -2.84 -15.37 20.11
#